data_AF-A0A3N4HR42-F1
#
_entry.id   AF-A0A3N4HR42-F1
#
_cell.length_a   1.000
_cell.length_b   1.000
_cell.length_c   1.000
_cell.angle_alpha   90.00
_cell.angle_beta   90.00
_cell.angle_gamma   90.00
#
_symmetry.space_group_name_H-M   'P 1'
#
loop_
_entity.id
_entity.type
_entity.pdbx_description
1 polymer ?
#
loop_
_entity_poly.entity_id
_entity_poly.type
_entity_poly.pdbx_seq_one_letter_code
_entity_poly.pdbx_strand_id
1 'polypeptide(L)'
;MSRNQTDHSSALSRASDFMNNPENPEFTLSMLTPGLSFVSEAAHNEIISFLSTIPPKRSTDVFYEKNRSKVDMFFLLYSSMCGHDMFNLKSVAADCDPNLVFIFTIGPVVFSIPPPFQQLLEEYLLFYVRKIQPFFARIGHPFLYENGRPSPDLSSDMNTKKDPRVRYVDIAQQLGVVKEHGIVKRWNCGLARPSQFQIAEIAIRKMMEQLEALMELEFEAEGERIITTEFSRICQRTFSFLDGFVFASEFRSERLEALLLRYLNNDEVNMEFVRALDTKHRKVENDESYADSGYLWSGWY
;
A
#
# COMPACT_ATOMS: atom_id res chain seq x y z
N MET A 1 -2.71 21.97 26.49
CA MET A 1 -3.27 21.71 25.15
C MET A 1 -4.30 20.61 25.28
N SER A 2 -5.59 20.97 25.30
CA SER A 2 -6.70 20.04 25.46
C SER A 2 -7.03 19.41 24.10
N ARG A 3 -6.80 18.12 23.93
CA ARG A 3 -7.21 17.41 22.70
C ARG A 3 -8.69 17.08 22.79
N ASN A 4 -9.45 17.49 21.76
CA ASN A 4 -10.82 17.09 21.53
C ASN A 4 -10.94 15.55 21.54
N GLN A 5 -11.46 15.00 22.62
CA GLN A 5 -12.11 13.68 22.62
C GLN A 5 -13.45 13.86 21.91
N THR A 6 -13.45 13.74 20.58
CA THR A 6 -14.68 13.49 19.83
C THR A 6 -15.25 12.12 20.23
N ASP A 7 -16.57 12.05 20.39
CA ASP A 7 -17.36 10.89 20.85
C ASP A 7 -17.05 9.57 20.12
N HIS A 8 -16.01 8.87 20.56
CA HIS A 8 -15.66 7.53 20.06
C HIS A 8 -16.69 6.45 20.42
N SER A 9 -17.49 6.70 21.46
CA SER A 9 -18.53 5.76 21.92
C SER A 9 -19.66 5.59 20.90
N SER A 10 -20.02 6.66 20.16
CA SER A 10 -21.15 6.60 19.22
C SER A 10 -20.81 5.86 17.92
N ALA A 11 -19.55 5.89 17.49
CA ALA A 11 -19.09 5.15 16.31
C ALA A 11 -19.08 3.63 16.56
N LEU A 12 -18.64 3.21 17.75
CA LEU A 12 -18.59 1.80 18.14
C LEU A 12 -19.99 1.17 18.32
N SER A 13 -20.96 1.94 18.85
CA SER A 13 -22.35 1.47 18.98
C SER A 13 -23.03 1.24 17.62
N ARG A 14 -22.76 2.08 16.62
CA ARG A 14 -23.32 1.92 15.26
C ARG A 14 -22.71 0.75 14.50
N ALA A 15 -21.44 0.44 14.73
CA ALA A 15 -20.78 -0.72 14.13
C ALA A 15 -21.35 -2.05 14.66
N SER A 16 -21.71 -2.10 15.95
CA SER A 16 -22.34 -3.26 16.60
C SER A 16 -23.71 -3.59 16.00
N ASP A 17 -24.58 -2.58 15.80
CA ASP A 17 -25.93 -2.78 15.26
C ASP A 17 -25.90 -3.21 13.78
N PHE A 18 -24.85 -2.84 13.05
CA PHE A 18 -24.62 -3.24 11.66
C PHE A 18 -24.28 -4.73 11.52
N MET A 19 -23.70 -5.36 12.57
CA MET A 19 -23.24 -6.76 12.51
C MET A 19 -24.35 -7.81 12.65
N ASN A 20 -25.58 -7.42 13.03
CA ASN A 20 -26.67 -8.35 13.32
C ASN A 20 -27.76 -8.43 12.23
N ASN A 21 -27.60 -7.75 11.10
CA ASN A 21 -28.59 -7.76 10.01
C ASN A 21 -28.12 -8.63 8.82
N PRO A 22 -28.80 -9.76 8.51
CA PRO A 22 -28.44 -10.66 7.40
C PRO A 22 -28.73 -10.06 6.01
N GLU A 23 -29.50 -8.98 5.93
CA GLU A 23 -29.56 -8.13 4.74
C GLU A 23 -28.35 -7.19 4.79
N ASN A 24 -27.21 -7.69 4.32
CA ASN A 24 -25.96 -6.95 4.30
C ASN A 24 -26.19 -5.67 3.46
N PRO A 25 -26.25 -4.47 4.08
CA PRO A 25 -26.52 -3.26 3.33
C PRO A 25 -25.42 -3.12 2.28
N GLU A 26 -25.81 -2.96 1.02
CA GLU A 26 -24.87 -2.75 -0.06
C GLU A 26 -23.92 -1.62 0.35
N PHE A 27 -22.63 -1.93 0.44
CA PHE A 27 -21.64 -0.89 0.67
C PHE A 27 -21.74 0.10 -0.49
N THR A 28 -22.14 1.33 -0.18
CA THR A 28 -22.33 2.39 -1.18
C THR A 28 -21.28 3.46 -0.99
N LEU A 29 -20.78 4.02 -2.10
CA LEU A 29 -19.80 5.12 -2.07
C LEU A 29 -20.31 6.34 -1.27
N SER A 30 -21.62 6.50 -1.12
CA SER A 30 -22.25 7.53 -0.29
C SER A 30 -21.91 7.42 1.21
N MET A 31 -21.44 6.26 1.67
CA MET A 31 -20.97 6.07 3.05
C MET A 31 -19.58 6.69 3.29
N LEU A 32 -18.81 6.93 2.22
CA LEU A 32 -17.51 7.58 2.28
C LEU A 32 -17.69 9.10 2.27
N THR A 33 -17.90 9.67 3.46
CA THR A 33 -18.08 11.13 3.61
C THR A 33 -16.75 11.82 3.91
N PRO A 34 -16.53 13.07 3.43
CA PRO A 34 -15.30 13.81 3.69
C PRO A 34 -14.95 13.95 5.17
N GLY A 35 -15.96 14.08 6.04
CA GLY A 35 -15.77 14.22 7.48
C GLY A 35 -15.20 12.98 8.19
N LEU A 36 -15.17 11.83 7.51
CA LEU A 36 -14.56 10.60 8.01
C LEU A 36 -13.17 10.34 7.42
N SER A 37 -12.78 11.10 6.40
CA SER A 37 -11.50 10.93 5.72
C SER A 37 -10.40 11.77 6.38
N PHE A 38 -9.17 11.29 6.34
CA PHE A 38 -8.00 12.05 6.80
C PHE A 38 -7.42 12.94 5.71
N VAL A 39 -7.77 12.69 4.44
CA VAL A 39 -7.34 13.54 3.31
C VAL A 39 -8.19 14.79 3.24
N SER A 40 -7.69 15.81 2.54
CA SER A 40 -8.43 17.02 2.24
C SER A 40 -9.76 16.72 1.52
N GLU A 41 -10.76 17.58 1.72
CA GLU A 41 -12.05 17.44 1.04
C GLU A 41 -11.90 17.39 -0.49
N ALA A 42 -10.96 18.17 -1.04
CA ALA A 42 -10.65 18.15 -2.47
C ALA A 42 -10.14 16.79 -2.92
N ALA A 43 -9.16 16.21 -2.21
CA ALA A 43 -8.63 14.89 -2.50
C ALA A 43 -9.69 13.79 -2.31
N HIS A 44 -10.51 13.89 -1.25
CA HIS A 44 -11.62 12.98 -1.01
C HIS A 44 -12.58 12.95 -2.20
N ASN A 45 -13.05 14.11 -2.64
CA ASN A 45 -13.99 14.22 -3.75
C ASN A 45 -13.41 13.66 -5.05
N GLU A 46 -12.12 13.88 -5.30
CA GLU A 46 -11.44 13.30 -6.46
C GLU A 46 -11.35 11.77 -6.38
N ILE A 47 -10.99 11.22 -5.22
CA ILE A 47 -10.94 9.77 -5.01
C ILE A 47 -12.34 9.16 -5.18
N ILE A 48 -13.39 9.75 -4.60
CA ILE A 48 -14.77 9.27 -4.76
C ILE A 48 -15.23 9.37 -6.21
N SER A 49 -14.93 10.47 -6.89
CA SER A 49 -15.23 10.63 -8.31
C SER A 49 -14.58 9.51 -9.11
N PHE A 50 -13.29 9.24 -8.87
CA PHE A 50 -12.59 8.13 -9.50
C PHE A 50 -13.24 6.78 -9.20
N LEU A 51 -13.51 6.47 -7.93
CA LEU A 51 -14.12 5.21 -7.52
C LEU A 51 -15.51 4.99 -8.15
N SER A 52 -16.26 6.07 -8.38
CA SER A 52 -17.56 6.02 -9.06
C SER A 52 -17.47 5.66 -10.55
N THR A 53 -16.31 5.85 -11.19
CA THR A 53 -16.07 5.44 -12.58
C THR A 53 -15.82 3.93 -12.72
N ILE A 54 -15.51 3.25 -11.61
CA ILE A 54 -15.28 1.80 -11.61
C ILE A 54 -16.64 1.11 -11.77
N PRO A 55 -16.84 0.29 -12.82
CA PRO A 55 -18.15 -0.29 -13.14
C PRO A 55 -18.79 -1.02 -11.94
N PRO A 56 -20.11 -0.88 -11.69
CA PRO A 56 -20.77 -1.48 -10.53
C PRO A 56 -20.70 -3.02 -10.46
N LYS A 57 -20.70 -3.69 -11.62
CA LYS A 57 -20.48 -5.15 -11.69
C LYS A 57 -19.09 -5.54 -11.17
N ARG A 58 -18.09 -4.66 -11.28
CA ARG A 58 -16.83 -4.84 -10.56
C ARG A 58 -17.01 -4.42 -9.11
N SER A 59 -17.72 -3.33 -8.79
CA SER A 59 -17.85 -2.84 -7.41
C SER A 59 -18.66 -3.74 -6.47
N THR A 60 -19.59 -4.58 -6.91
CA THR A 60 -20.31 -5.55 -6.05
C THR A 60 -19.68 -6.94 -6.05
N ASP A 61 -19.11 -7.41 -7.17
CA ASP A 61 -18.21 -8.59 -7.21
C ASP A 61 -16.92 -8.33 -6.38
N VAL A 62 -16.54 -7.05 -6.24
CA VAL A 62 -15.45 -6.53 -5.38
C VAL A 62 -15.64 -6.90 -3.90
N PHE A 63 -16.88 -7.13 -3.45
CA PHE A 63 -17.14 -7.42 -2.04
C PHE A 63 -17.42 -8.89 -1.73
N TYR A 64 -17.86 -9.70 -2.70
CA TYR A 64 -18.49 -11.00 -2.40
C TYR A 64 -18.18 -12.16 -3.36
N GLU A 65 -17.47 -11.99 -4.49
CA GLU A 65 -17.07 -13.16 -5.28
C GLU A 65 -15.88 -13.89 -4.63
N LYS A 66 -15.92 -15.23 -4.62
CA LYS A 66 -14.80 -16.13 -4.26
C LYS A 66 -13.49 -15.86 -5.02
N ASN A 67 -13.51 -14.98 -6.03
CA ASN A 67 -12.34 -14.50 -6.76
C ASN A 67 -11.96 -13.09 -6.29
N ARG A 68 -11.25 -13.02 -5.15
CA ARG A 68 -10.59 -11.80 -4.63
C ARG A 68 -9.66 -11.10 -5.64
N SER A 69 -9.32 -11.77 -6.74
CA SER A 69 -8.52 -11.25 -7.85
C SER A 69 -9.14 -10.08 -8.62
N LYS A 70 -10.42 -9.71 -8.36
CA LYS A 70 -11.11 -8.60 -9.04
C LYS A 70 -11.23 -7.32 -8.21
N VAL A 71 -10.94 -7.38 -6.90
CA VAL A 71 -11.05 -6.21 -6.03
C VAL A 71 -9.85 -5.30 -6.19
N ASP A 72 -10.07 -4.03 -6.48
CA ASP A 72 -8.97 -3.06 -6.40
C ASP A 72 -8.60 -2.85 -4.92
N MET A 73 -7.44 -3.34 -4.51
CA MET A 73 -6.94 -3.23 -3.13
C MET A 73 -6.86 -1.78 -2.65
N PHE A 74 -6.71 -0.81 -3.56
CA PHE A 74 -6.77 0.61 -3.24
C PHE A 74 -8.13 1.03 -2.69
N PHE A 75 -9.21 0.50 -3.26
CA PHE A 75 -10.56 0.80 -2.79
C PHE A 75 -10.75 0.32 -1.35
N LEU A 76 -10.33 -0.92 -1.05
CA LEU A 76 -10.41 -1.47 0.30
C LEU A 76 -9.59 -0.65 1.30
N LEU A 77 -8.37 -0.27 0.90
CA LEU A 77 -7.50 0.59 1.68
C LEU A 77 -8.19 1.93 2.01
N TYR A 78 -8.69 2.63 0.99
CA TYR A 78 -9.30 3.94 1.16
C TYR A 78 -10.60 3.90 1.96
N SER A 79 -11.44 2.89 1.71
CA SER A 79 -12.66 2.65 2.49
C SER A 79 -12.33 2.46 3.95
N SER A 80 -11.32 1.62 4.24
CA SER A 80 -10.83 1.42 5.58
C SER A 80 -10.38 2.74 6.20
N MET A 81 -9.54 3.51 5.50
CA MET A 81 -9.06 4.83 5.95
C MET A 81 -10.17 5.85 6.28
N CYS A 82 -11.35 5.70 5.69
CA CYS A 82 -12.54 6.50 6.02
C CYS A 82 -13.31 5.95 7.25
N GLY A 83 -12.68 5.11 8.07
CA GLY A 83 -13.26 4.55 9.28
C GLY A 83 -14.31 3.47 9.05
N HIS A 84 -14.42 2.94 7.82
CA HIS A 84 -15.31 1.80 7.56
C HIS A 84 -14.63 0.52 8.01
N ASP A 85 -15.30 -0.20 8.90
CA ASP A 85 -14.77 -1.44 9.46
C ASP A 85 -14.69 -2.48 8.35
N MET A 86 -13.48 -2.91 7.98
CA MET A 86 -13.26 -4.01 7.04
C MET A 86 -13.76 -5.37 7.57
N PHE A 87 -14.41 -5.40 8.74
CA PHE A 87 -14.72 -6.57 9.55
C PHE A 87 -15.65 -7.58 8.88
N ASN A 88 -16.44 -7.16 7.89
CA ASN A 88 -17.23 -8.11 7.11
C ASN A 88 -16.39 -8.95 6.12
N LEU A 89 -15.07 -8.72 5.99
CA LEU A 89 -14.18 -9.59 5.22
C LEU A 89 -13.68 -10.82 6.01
N LYS A 90 -13.93 -10.91 7.33
CA LYS A 90 -13.56 -12.10 8.13
C LYS A 90 -14.22 -13.37 7.62
N SER A 91 -15.48 -13.29 7.19
CA SER A 91 -16.20 -14.42 6.57
C SER A 91 -15.61 -14.81 5.21
N VAL A 92 -15.07 -13.85 4.46
CA VAL A 92 -14.45 -14.07 3.15
C VAL A 92 -13.00 -14.58 3.28
N ALA A 93 -12.30 -14.23 4.37
CA ALA A 93 -10.89 -14.59 4.58
C ALA A 93 -10.68 -15.99 5.14
N ALA A 94 -11.65 -16.49 5.92
CA ALA A 94 -11.60 -17.84 6.49
C ALA A 94 -11.51 -18.95 5.42
N ASP A 95 -11.94 -18.66 4.18
CA ASP A 95 -11.94 -19.59 3.06
C ASP A 95 -10.73 -19.45 2.10
N CYS A 96 -9.85 -18.45 2.27
CA CYS A 96 -8.85 -18.05 1.24
C CYS A 96 -7.44 -17.76 1.81
N ASP A 97 -6.80 -18.76 2.45
CA ASP A 97 -5.47 -18.70 3.08
C ASP A 97 -5.42 -18.10 4.51
N PRO A 98 -5.14 -18.92 5.55
CA PRO A 98 -5.00 -18.46 6.93
C PRO A 98 -3.86 -17.45 7.16
N ASN A 99 -2.88 -17.32 6.25
CA ASN A 99 -1.82 -16.31 6.37
C ASN A 99 -2.31 -14.90 5.99
N LEU A 100 -3.22 -14.78 5.02
CA LEU A 100 -3.86 -13.50 4.67
C LEU A 100 -4.85 -13.07 5.75
N VAL A 101 -5.45 -14.02 6.48
CA VAL A 101 -6.33 -13.73 7.62
C VAL A 101 -5.62 -12.85 8.65
N PHE A 102 -4.31 -13.04 8.87
CA PHE A 102 -3.55 -12.30 9.90
C PHE A 102 -3.54 -10.77 9.67
N ILE A 103 -3.64 -10.31 8.41
CA ILE A 103 -3.71 -8.88 8.07
C ILE A 103 -5.08 -8.29 8.44
N PHE A 104 -6.15 -9.10 8.44
CA PHE A 104 -7.54 -8.65 8.58
C PHE A 104 -8.21 -9.04 9.92
N THR A 105 -7.54 -9.77 10.82
CA THR A 105 -8.13 -10.16 12.11
C THR A 105 -8.12 -9.08 13.19
N ILE A 106 -7.37 -8.01 12.98
CA ILE A 106 -7.08 -6.96 13.96
C ILE A 106 -8.35 -6.15 14.22
N GLY A 107 -8.70 -5.92 15.51
CA GLY A 107 -9.82 -5.12 16.06
C GLY A 107 -10.12 -3.79 15.31
N PRO A 108 -11.28 -3.13 15.55
CA PRO A 108 -11.73 -1.98 14.78
C PRO A 108 -10.55 -1.07 14.44
N VAL A 109 -10.28 -0.94 13.15
CA VAL A 109 -9.03 -0.35 12.66
C VAL A 109 -9.15 1.15 12.90
N VAL A 110 -8.80 1.61 14.10
CA VAL A 110 -8.71 3.05 14.36
C VAL A 110 -7.43 3.53 13.71
N PHE A 111 -7.61 4.22 12.59
CA PHE A 111 -6.53 4.87 11.86
C PHE A 111 -5.81 5.85 12.77
N SER A 112 -4.49 5.72 12.81
CA SER A 112 -3.63 6.61 13.56
C SER A 112 -2.49 7.01 12.66
N ILE A 113 -2.81 7.86 11.69
CA ILE A 113 -1.83 8.39 10.74
C ILE A 113 -1.05 9.49 11.48
N PRO A 114 0.28 9.32 11.66
CA PRO A 114 1.11 10.38 12.21
C PRO A 114 0.93 11.66 11.38
N PRO A 115 0.71 12.83 11.99
CA PRO A 115 0.54 14.09 11.26
C PRO A 115 1.62 14.36 10.19
N PRO A 116 2.92 14.04 10.41
CA PRO A 116 3.94 14.20 9.36
C PRO A 116 3.68 13.41 8.07
N PHE A 117 2.89 12.33 8.11
CA PHE A 117 2.56 11.51 6.94
C PHE A 117 1.22 11.87 6.29
N GLN A 118 0.39 12.74 6.86
CA GLN A 118 -0.94 13.03 6.31
C GLN A 118 -0.87 13.56 4.88
N GLN A 119 -0.07 14.61 4.67
CA GLN A 119 0.11 15.19 3.34
C GLN A 119 0.76 14.19 2.36
N LEU A 120 1.81 13.49 2.79
CA LEU A 120 2.47 12.49 1.96
C LEU A 120 1.50 11.39 1.52
N LEU A 121 0.68 10.90 2.44
CA LEU A 121 -0.28 9.84 2.17
C LEU A 121 -1.43 10.33 1.26
N GLU A 122 -1.88 11.56 1.41
CA GLU A 122 -2.82 12.17 0.46
C GLU A 122 -2.23 12.23 -0.95
N GLU A 123 -1.01 12.74 -1.10
CA GLU A 123 -0.31 12.79 -2.39
C GLU A 123 -0.11 11.38 -2.98
N TYR A 124 0.21 10.40 -2.12
CA TYR A 124 0.35 8.99 -2.49
C TYR A 124 -0.97 8.41 -3.04
N LEU A 125 -2.08 8.64 -2.35
CA LEU A 125 -3.39 8.17 -2.80
C LEU A 125 -3.82 8.85 -4.11
N LEU A 126 -3.58 10.15 -4.25
CA LEU A 126 -3.85 10.88 -5.47
C LEU A 126 -2.96 10.42 -6.63
N PHE A 127 -1.69 10.08 -6.37
CA PHE A 127 -0.81 9.50 -7.38
C PHE A 127 -1.36 8.17 -7.91
N TYR A 128 -1.92 7.34 -7.03
CA TYR A 128 -2.59 6.11 -7.46
C TYR A 128 -3.73 6.39 -8.44
N VAL A 129 -4.65 7.28 -8.05
CA VAL A 129 -5.85 7.62 -8.84
C VAL A 129 -5.48 8.29 -10.16
N ARG A 130 -4.52 9.22 -10.15
CA ARG A 130 -4.19 10.04 -11.33
C ARG A 130 -3.24 9.36 -12.31
N LYS A 131 -2.36 8.49 -11.83
CA LYS A 131 -1.23 7.96 -12.63
C LYS A 131 -1.27 6.44 -12.72
N ILE A 132 -1.25 5.75 -11.58
CA ILE A 132 -1.11 4.29 -11.53
C ILE A 132 -2.34 3.61 -12.13
N GLN A 133 -3.53 3.94 -11.65
CA GLN A 133 -4.72 3.22 -12.13
C GLN A 133 -4.98 3.44 -13.62
N PRO A 134 -4.93 4.68 -14.17
CA PRO A 134 -5.09 4.88 -15.60
C PRO A 134 -4.05 4.13 -16.43
N PHE A 135 -2.81 4.06 -15.95
CA PHE A 135 -1.75 3.27 -16.58
C PHE A 135 -2.12 1.78 -16.64
N PHE A 136 -2.50 1.16 -15.52
CA PHE A 136 -2.91 -0.26 -15.48
C PHE A 136 -4.23 -0.53 -16.19
N ALA A 137 -5.14 0.45 -16.24
CA ALA A 137 -6.36 0.34 -17.04
C ALA A 137 -6.04 0.30 -18.55
N ARG A 138 -5.00 1.03 -18.99
CA ARG A 138 -4.55 1.09 -20.38
C ARG A 138 -3.84 -0.20 -20.82
N ILE A 139 -2.87 -0.69 -20.03
CA ILE A 139 -2.11 -1.91 -20.37
C ILE A 139 -2.89 -3.21 -20.05
N GLY A 140 -4.06 -3.09 -19.42
CA GLY A 140 -4.83 -4.24 -18.94
C GLY A 140 -4.21 -4.87 -17.69
N HIS A 141 -4.73 -6.02 -17.26
CA HIS A 141 -4.11 -6.82 -16.20
C HIS A 141 -3.06 -7.75 -16.84
N PRO A 142 -1.75 -7.40 -16.83
CA PRO A 142 -0.74 -8.14 -17.60
C PRO A 142 -0.54 -9.59 -17.12
N PHE A 143 -0.97 -9.94 -15.90
CA PHE A 143 -0.75 -11.27 -15.32
C PHE A 143 -1.87 -12.29 -15.57
N LEU A 144 -2.95 -11.92 -16.24
CA LEU A 144 -4.03 -12.88 -16.52
C LEU A 144 -3.76 -13.74 -17.75
N TYR A 145 -2.75 -13.42 -18.58
CA TYR A 145 -2.53 -14.10 -19.86
C TYR A 145 -1.07 -14.52 -20.03
N GLU A 146 -0.73 -15.73 -19.62
CA GLU A 146 0.52 -16.37 -20.02
C GLU A 146 0.26 -17.07 -21.36
N ASN A 147 0.93 -16.63 -22.45
CA ASN A 147 0.80 -17.18 -23.80
C ASN A 147 -0.62 -17.08 -24.44
N GLY A 148 -1.38 -16.02 -24.12
CA GLY A 148 -2.71 -15.79 -24.71
C GLY A 148 -3.78 -16.77 -24.22
N ARG A 149 -3.48 -17.57 -23.18
CA ARG A 149 -4.45 -18.37 -22.44
C ARG A 149 -4.54 -17.83 -21.02
N PRO A 150 -5.75 -17.77 -20.42
CA PRO A 150 -5.87 -17.63 -18.97
C PRO A 150 -4.98 -18.71 -18.35
N SER A 151 -4.03 -18.31 -17.49
CA SER A 151 -3.16 -19.30 -16.83
C SER A 151 -4.06 -20.30 -16.10
N PRO A 152 -4.04 -21.60 -16.46
CA PRO A 152 -4.97 -22.58 -15.89
C PRO A 152 -4.74 -22.82 -14.40
N ASP A 153 -3.64 -22.32 -13.83
CA ASP A 153 -3.28 -22.37 -12.41
C ASP A 153 -3.76 -21.15 -11.58
N LEU A 154 -4.83 -20.47 -12.02
CA LEU A 154 -5.50 -19.41 -11.25
C LEU A 154 -6.01 -19.86 -9.86
N SER A 155 -5.95 -21.15 -9.53
CA SER A 155 -6.27 -21.68 -8.19
C SER A 155 -5.11 -21.70 -7.20
N SER A 156 -3.90 -21.29 -7.60
CA SER A 156 -2.74 -21.20 -6.71
C SER A 156 -2.63 -19.79 -6.11
N ASP A 157 -2.73 -19.69 -4.78
CA ASP A 157 -2.56 -18.50 -3.92
C ASP A 157 -1.32 -17.63 -4.25
N MET A 158 -0.38 -18.14 -5.04
CA MET A 158 0.86 -17.47 -5.42
C MET A 158 0.71 -16.33 -6.43
N ASN A 159 -0.42 -16.18 -7.13
CA ASN A 159 -0.55 -15.16 -8.19
C ASN A 159 -0.89 -13.74 -7.68
N THR A 160 -1.36 -13.57 -6.44
CA THR A 160 -1.55 -12.23 -5.83
C THR A 160 -0.21 -11.53 -5.58
N LYS A 161 0.88 -12.29 -5.40
CA LYS A 161 2.25 -11.76 -5.29
C LYS A 161 2.76 -11.11 -6.58
N LYS A 162 2.09 -11.28 -7.72
CA LYS A 162 2.52 -10.73 -9.01
C LYS A 162 1.94 -9.37 -9.33
N ASP A 163 0.82 -8.95 -8.73
CA ASP A 163 0.25 -7.63 -9.02
C ASP A 163 1.11 -6.53 -8.36
N PRO A 164 1.82 -5.69 -9.13
CA PRO A 164 2.66 -4.61 -8.61
C PRO A 164 1.92 -3.62 -7.70
N ARG A 165 0.60 -3.48 -7.92
CA ARG A 165 -0.22 -2.52 -7.18
C ARG A 165 -0.42 -2.95 -5.73
N VAL A 166 -0.35 -4.25 -5.44
CA VAL A 166 -0.47 -4.76 -4.07
C VAL A 166 0.64 -4.17 -3.20
N ARG A 167 1.89 -4.20 -3.68
CA ARG A 167 3.02 -3.62 -2.94
C ARG A 167 2.92 -2.11 -2.78
N TYR A 168 2.34 -1.41 -3.75
CA TYR A 168 2.05 0.01 -3.62
C TYR A 168 1.04 0.24 -2.48
N VAL A 169 -0.06 -0.52 -2.44
CA VAL A 169 -1.06 -0.43 -1.36
C VAL A 169 -0.46 -0.79 0.01
N ASP A 170 0.40 -1.82 0.08
CA ASP A 170 1.06 -2.25 1.32
C ASP A 170 1.90 -1.13 1.96
N ILE A 171 2.58 -0.30 1.16
CA ILE A 171 3.36 0.85 1.67
C ILE A 171 2.44 1.85 2.38
N ALA A 172 1.28 2.16 1.80
CA ALA A 172 0.30 3.03 2.44
C ALA A 172 -0.22 2.43 3.76
N GLN A 173 -0.32 1.09 3.86
CA GLN A 173 -0.71 0.42 5.09
C GLN A 173 0.31 0.66 6.22
N GLN A 174 1.60 0.61 5.91
CA GLN A 174 2.68 0.85 6.87
C GLN A 174 2.71 2.27 7.44
N LEU A 175 2.20 3.25 6.69
CA LEU A 175 2.24 4.67 7.10
C LEU A 175 1.21 5.04 8.17
N GLY A 176 0.14 4.27 8.36
CA GLY A 176 -0.90 4.68 9.29
C GLY A 176 -2.15 3.81 9.41
N VAL A 177 -2.25 2.72 8.65
CA VAL A 177 -3.44 1.86 8.63
C VAL A 177 -3.38 0.84 9.75
N VAL A 178 -2.24 0.17 9.92
CA VAL A 178 -2.09 -0.83 10.98
C VAL A 178 -1.36 -0.22 12.18
N LYS A 179 -2.06 -0.14 13.32
CA LYS A 179 -1.52 0.41 14.58
C LYS A 179 -0.24 -0.26 15.04
N GLU A 180 -0.08 -1.54 14.75
CA GLU A 180 1.06 -2.35 15.18
C GLU A 180 2.26 -2.25 14.24
N HIS A 181 2.17 -1.51 13.12
CA HIS A 181 3.36 -1.25 12.29
C HIS A 181 4.35 -0.35 13.02
N GLY A 182 5.64 -0.60 12.76
CA GLY A 182 6.75 -0.10 13.57
C GLY A 182 6.73 1.41 13.80
N ILE A 183 6.52 2.21 12.75
CA ILE A 183 6.54 3.68 12.88
C ILE A 183 5.31 4.25 13.57
N VAL A 184 4.12 3.69 13.31
CA VAL A 184 2.86 4.12 13.95
C VAL A 184 2.91 3.81 15.44
N LYS A 185 3.37 2.60 15.79
CA LYS A 185 3.59 2.18 17.18
C LYS A 185 4.58 3.11 17.88
N ARG A 186 5.72 3.40 17.25
CA ARG A 186 6.72 4.34 17.78
C ARG A 186 6.14 5.74 17.97
N TRP A 187 5.38 6.25 17.02
CA TRP A 187 4.72 7.55 17.12
C TRP A 187 3.79 7.60 18.34
N ASN A 188 2.92 6.60 18.48
CA ASN A 188 1.98 6.51 19.59
C ASN A 188 2.68 6.39 20.96
N CYS A 189 3.87 5.80 21.00
CA CYS A 189 4.71 5.75 22.20
C CYS A 189 5.63 6.97 22.38
N GLY A 190 5.61 7.96 21.48
CA GLY A 190 6.52 9.11 21.53
C GLY A 190 7.99 8.79 21.25
N LEU A 191 8.26 7.66 20.58
CA LEU A 191 9.59 7.18 20.23
C LEU A 191 10.00 7.46 18.77
N ALA A 192 9.06 7.91 17.93
CA ALA A 192 9.35 8.24 16.54
C ALA A 192 10.08 9.59 16.46
N ARG A 193 11.15 9.64 15.66
CA ARG A 193 11.98 10.85 15.49
C ARG A 193 11.64 11.57 14.17
N PRO A 194 11.73 12.91 14.12
CA PRO A 194 11.53 13.68 12.88
C PRO A 194 12.35 13.15 11.69
N SER A 195 13.60 12.77 11.92
CA SER A 195 14.48 12.25 10.87
C SER A 195 13.97 10.96 10.23
N GLN A 196 13.29 10.09 10.98
CA GLN A 196 12.71 8.86 10.45
C GLN A 196 11.57 9.15 9.48
N PHE A 197 10.72 10.14 9.81
CA PHE A 197 9.66 10.61 8.92
C PHE A 197 10.24 11.22 7.63
N GLN A 198 11.29 12.04 7.75
CA GLN A 198 11.95 12.64 6.58
C GLN A 198 12.59 11.58 5.66
N ILE A 199 13.28 10.58 6.21
CA ILE A 199 13.86 9.49 5.42
C ILE A 199 12.77 8.70 4.70
N ALA A 200 11.69 8.34 5.40
CA ALA A 200 10.56 7.63 4.80
C ALA A 200 9.89 8.46 3.69
N GLU A 201 9.69 9.76 3.93
CA GLU A 201 9.13 10.68 2.93
C GLU A 201 10.00 10.75 1.68
N ILE A 202 11.32 10.94 1.83
CA ILE A 202 12.26 10.97 0.69
C ILE A 202 12.16 9.66 -0.11
N ALA A 203 12.17 8.51 0.57
CA ALA A 203 12.09 7.20 -0.10
C ALA A 203 10.80 7.03 -0.91
N ILE A 204 9.65 7.42 -0.33
CA ILE A 204 8.34 7.29 -0.98
C ILE A 204 8.21 8.27 -2.15
N ARG A 205 8.66 9.52 -1.99
CA ARG A 205 8.67 10.50 -3.09
C ARG A 205 9.56 10.04 -4.24
N LYS A 206 10.76 9.55 -3.96
CA LYS A 206 11.66 9.00 -4.98
C LYS A 206 11.08 7.78 -5.67
N MET A 207 10.38 6.92 -4.94
CA MET A 207 9.64 5.81 -5.55
C MET A 207 8.57 6.32 -6.51
N MET A 208 7.73 7.30 -6.11
CA MET A 208 6.72 7.88 -7.00
C MET A 208 7.32 8.52 -8.25
N GLU A 209 8.43 9.26 -8.12
CA GLU A 209 9.17 9.82 -9.26
C GLU A 209 9.66 8.72 -10.22
N GLN A 210 10.20 7.62 -9.68
CA GLN A 210 10.65 6.48 -10.49
C GLN A 210 9.50 5.78 -11.21
N LEU A 211 8.36 5.59 -10.52
CA LEU A 211 7.17 4.99 -11.12
C LEU A 211 6.59 5.90 -12.21
N GLU A 212 6.55 7.21 -12.00
CA GLU A 212 6.10 8.18 -13.00
C GLU A 212 6.98 8.11 -14.25
N ALA A 213 8.30 8.21 -14.08
CA ALA A 213 9.24 8.07 -15.19
C ALA A 213 9.10 6.74 -15.93
N LEU A 214 8.88 5.64 -15.19
CA LEU A 214 8.67 4.32 -15.78
C LEU A 214 7.37 4.22 -16.60
N MET A 215 6.29 4.86 -16.16
CA MET A 215 4.98 4.86 -16.84
C MET A 215 4.95 5.79 -18.08
N GLU A 216 5.84 6.78 -18.13
CA GLU A 216 5.99 7.72 -19.26
C GLU A 216 6.79 7.14 -20.44
N LEU A 217 7.56 6.08 -20.20
CA LEU A 217 8.29 5.41 -21.27
C LEU A 217 7.29 4.76 -22.25
N GLU A 218 7.45 5.07 -23.55
CA GLU A 218 6.68 4.45 -24.63
C GLU A 218 7.26 3.07 -24.94
N PHE A 219 6.40 2.05 -25.04
CA PHE A 219 6.82 0.70 -25.34
C PHE A 219 5.90 -0.02 -26.33
N GLU A 220 6.51 -0.95 -27.08
CA GLU A 220 5.81 -2.01 -27.80
C GLU A 220 5.27 -3.07 -26.82
N ALA A 221 4.43 -3.99 -27.28
CA ALA A 221 3.72 -4.97 -26.43
C ALA A 221 4.64 -5.79 -25.50
N GLU A 222 5.86 -6.15 -25.92
CA GLU A 222 6.82 -6.88 -25.08
C GLU A 222 7.34 -6.03 -23.90
N GLY A 223 7.30 -4.70 -24.01
CA GLY A 223 7.74 -3.79 -22.96
C GLY A 223 6.78 -3.72 -21.77
N GLU A 224 5.50 -4.10 -21.91
CA GLU A 224 4.53 -4.09 -20.80
C GLU A 224 4.97 -5.00 -19.65
N ARG A 225 5.50 -6.19 -19.98
CA ARG A 225 6.02 -7.14 -18.98
C ARG A 225 7.22 -6.56 -18.24
N ILE A 226 8.11 -5.89 -18.96
CA ILE A 226 9.31 -5.26 -18.38
C ILE A 226 8.89 -4.14 -17.43
N ILE A 227 8.00 -3.24 -17.86
CA ILE A 227 7.48 -2.17 -17.00
C ILE A 227 6.86 -2.73 -15.74
N THR A 228 5.99 -3.73 -15.88
CA THR A 228 5.26 -4.27 -14.74
C THR A 228 6.21 -4.92 -13.73
N THR A 229 7.26 -5.58 -14.22
CA THR A 229 8.33 -6.17 -13.41
C THR A 229 9.14 -5.09 -12.68
N GLU A 230 9.55 -4.04 -13.39
CA GLU A 230 10.29 -2.91 -12.80
C GLU A 230 9.43 -2.14 -11.80
N PHE A 231 8.13 -1.98 -12.05
CA PHE A 231 7.17 -1.39 -11.11
C PHE A 231 7.15 -2.20 -9.81
N SER A 232 6.98 -3.52 -9.90
CA SER A 232 7.00 -4.41 -8.73
C SER A 232 8.30 -4.29 -7.95
N ARG A 233 9.45 -4.23 -8.64
CA ARG A 233 10.77 -4.05 -8.01
C ARG A 233 10.89 -2.72 -7.26
N ILE A 234 10.47 -1.62 -7.90
CA ILE A 234 10.50 -0.29 -7.29
C ILE A 234 9.65 -0.27 -6.01
N CYS A 235 8.42 -0.77 -6.06
CA CYS A 235 7.56 -0.87 -4.88
C CYS A 235 8.15 -1.79 -3.81
N GLN A 236 8.63 -2.97 -4.18
CA GLN A 236 9.19 -3.95 -3.24
C GLN A 236 10.45 -3.42 -2.53
N ARG A 237 11.35 -2.75 -3.25
CA ARG A 237 12.55 -2.14 -2.66
C ARG A 237 12.18 -1.08 -1.63
N THR A 238 11.24 -0.19 -1.97
CA THR A 238 10.75 0.84 -1.05
C THR A 238 10.09 0.22 0.17
N PHE A 239 9.18 -0.75 -0.04
CA PHE A 239 8.53 -1.47 1.04
C PHE A 239 9.57 -2.12 1.98
N SER A 240 10.54 -2.86 1.43
CA SER A 240 11.58 -3.51 2.24
C SER A 240 12.49 -2.52 2.96
N PHE A 241 12.82 -1.39 2.34
CA PHE A 241 13.59 -0.33 2.98
C PHE A 241 12.82 0.30 4.15
N LEU A 242 11.52 0.55 3.97
CA LEU A 242 10.67 1.09 5.03
C LEU A 242 10.53 0.08 6.17
N ASP A 243 10.06 -1.14 5.87
CA ASP A 243 9.77 -2.16 6.88
C ASP A 243 11.02 -2.68 7.60
N GLY A 244 12.02 -3.09 6.81
CA GLY A 244 13.21 -3.77 7.30
C GLY A 244 14.27 -2.83 7.85
N PHE A 245 14.18 -1.53 7.58
CA PHE A 245 15.18 -0.57 8.04
C PHE A 245 14.57 0.64 8.76
N VAL A 246 13.80 1.50 8.08
CA VAL A 246 13.35 2.78 8.69
C VAL A 246 12.39 2.55 9.85
N PHE A 247 11.45 1.62 9.68
CA PHE A 247 10.39 1.29 10.62
C PHE A 247 10.76 0.13 11.54
N ALA A 248 11.89 -0.54 11.29
CA ALA A 248 12.42 -1.59 12.13
C ALA A 248 12.61 -1.12 13.57
N SER A 249 12.25 -1.98 14.53
CA SER A 249 12.27 -1.66 15.96
C SER A 249 13.71 -1.44 16.49
N GLU A 250 14.67 -1.99 15.76
CA GLU A 250 16.11 -2.03 15.99
C GLU A 250 16.82 -0.78 15.46
N PHE A 251 16.23 -0.09 14.48
CA PHE A 251 16.80 1.14 13.95
C PHE A 251 16.62 2.30 14.95
N ARG A 252 17.64 2.49 15.80
CA ARG A 252 17.66 3.46 16.92
C ARG A 252 18.79 4.48 16.85
N SER A 253 19.61 4.46 15.81
CA SER A 253 20.81 5.30 15.69
C SER A 253 20.49 6.68 15.10
N GLU A 254 20.33 7.68 15.95
CA GLU A 254 20.11 9.08 15.53
C GLU A 254 21.28 9.62 14.71
N ARG A 255 22.51 9.24 15.06
CA ARG A 255 23.70 9.62 14.29
C ARG A 255 23.65 9.09 12.86
N LEU A 256 23.17 7.85 12.67
CA LEU A 256 23.02 7.27 11.34
C LEU A 256 21.90 7.96 10.56
N GLU A 257 20.79 8.28 11.20
CA GLU A 257 19.70 9.07 10.60
C GLU A 257 20.20 10.43 10.09
N ALA A 258 20.93 11.17 10.93
CA ALA A 258 21.49 12.46 10.56
C ALA A 258 22.51 12.33 9.42
N LEU A 259 23.33 11.26 9.41
CA LEU A 259 24.28 11.00 8.34
C LEU A 259 23.57 10.69 7.01
N LEU A 260 22.52 9.86 7.05
CA LEU A 260 21.71 9.55 5.88
C LEU A 260 21.06 10.80 5.31
N LEU A 261 20.43 11.64 6.14
CA LEU A 261 19.82 12.89 5.70
C LEU A 261 20.85 13.86 5.10
N ARG A 262 22.04 13.97 5.69
CA ARG A 262 23.12 14.80 5.10
C ARG A 262 23.58 14.26 3.75
N TYR A 263 23.65 12.94 3.59
CA TYR A 263 24.00 12.33 2.31
C TYR A 263 22.89 12.52 1.26
N LEU A 264 21.63 12.35 1.66
CA LEU A 264 20.46 12.54 0.77
C LEU A 264 20.28 14.00 0.35
N ASN A 265 20.70 14.95 1.19
CA ASN A 265 20.65 16.39 0.88
C ASN A 265 21.88 16.90 0.11
N ASN A 266 22.89 16.06 -0.12
CA ASN A 266 24.09 16.47 -0.86
C ASN A 266 23.89 16.17 -2.34
N ASP A 267 24.04 17.18 -3.20
CA ASP A 267 23.91 17.01 -4.66
C ASP A 267 25.05 16.15 -5.26
N GLU A 268 26.17 16.01 -4.54
CA GLU A 268 27.35 15.25 -4.98
C GLU A 268 27.31 13.76 -4.57
N VAL A 269 26.15 13.12 -4.69
CA VAL A 269 26.05 11.66 -4.51
C VAL A 269 26.95 10.97 -5.54
N ASN A 270 27.81 10.05 -5.08
CA ASN A 270 28.63 9.25 -5.99
C ASN A 270 27.72 8.29 -6.79
N MET A 271 27.28 8.76 -7.96
CA MET A 271 26.38 8.01 -8.84
C MET A 271 27.00 6.72 -9.40
N GLU A 272 28.33 6.62 -9.46
CA GLU A 272 29.02 5.39 -9.84
C GLU A 272 28.77 4.29 -8.80
N PHE A 273 28.89 4.64 -7.52
CA PHE A 273 28.58 3.72 -6.42
C PHE A 273 27.11 3.30 -6.43
N VAL A 274 26.18 4.24 -6.64
CA VAL A 274 24.74 3.94 -6.74
C VAL A 274 24.46 2.97 -7.88
N ARG A 275 25.04 3.18 -9.06
CA ARG A 275 24.89 2.28 -10.23
C ARG A 275 25.49 0.89 -9.97
N ALA A 276 26.64 0.83 -9.29
CA ALA A 276 27.27 -0.42 -8.92
C ALA A 276 26.41 -1.22 -7.92
N LEU A 277 25.79 -0.55 -6.94
CA LEU A 277 24.84 -1.16 -6.02
C LEU A 277 23.58 -1.64 -6.75
N ASP A 278 22.99 -0.82 -7.61
CA ASP A 278 21.80 -1.22 -8.38
C ASP A 278 22.09 -2.44 -9.26
N THR A 279 23.26 -2.49 -9.90
CA THR A 279 23.71 -3.65 -10.68
C THR A 279 23.79 -4.92 -9.83
N LYS A 280 24.31 -4.82 -8.59
CA LYS A 280 24.37 -5.95 -7.66
C LYS A 280 22.97 -6.37 -7.20
N HIS A 281 22.10 -5.44 -6.85
CA HIS A 281 20.71 -5.72 -6.48
C HIS A 281 19.95 -6.40 -7.62
N ARG A 282 20.06 -5.90 -8.85
CA ARG A 282 19.44 -6.52 -10.03
C ARG A 282 19.91 -7.96 -10.25
N LYS A 283 21.19 -8.25 -10.01
CA LYS A 283 21.69 -9.63 -10.09
C LYS A 283 20.99 -10.54 -9.08
N VAL A 284 20.84 -10.09 -7.84
CA VAL A 284 20.14 -10.84 -6.78
C VAL A 284 18.65 -11.02 -7.12
N GLU A 285 18.00 -9.98 -7.64
CA GLU A 285 16.58 -10.02 -8.03
C GLU A 285 16.29 -10.90 -9.25
N ASN A 286 17.26 -11.03 -10.17
CA ASN A 286 17.15 -11.86 -11.38
C ASN A 286 17.45 -13.34 -11.12
N ASP A 287 18.11 -13.70 -10.02
CA ASP A 287 18.58 -15.06 -9.76
C ASP A 287 17.47 -15.99 -9.23
N GLU A 288 16.23 -15.84 -9.75
CA GLU A 288 14.89 -16.45 -9.53
C GLU A 288 14.66 -17.45 -8.36
N SER A 289 15.64 -18.23 -7.93
CA SER A 289 15.69 -18.98 -6.66
C SER A 289 15.45 -18.13 -5.39
N TYR A 290 15.61 -16.80 -5.46
CA TYR A 290 15.43 -15.89 -4.33
C TYR A 290 14.04 -15.22 -4.25
N ALA A 291 13.26 -15.23 -5.34
CA ALA A 291 11.96 -14.55 -5.41
C ALA A 291 10.89 -15.18 -4.49
N ASP A 292 11.08 -16.45 -4.10
CA ASP A 292 10.16 -17.21 -3.25
C ASP A 292 10.64 -17.32 -1.78
N SER A 293 11.89 -16.94 -1.50
CA SER A 293 12.43 -16.99 -0.14
C SER A 293 12.14 -15.67 0.57
N GLY A 294 11.28 -15.67 1.58
CA GLY A 294 11.10 -14.55 2.52
C GLY A 294 12.36 -14.21 3.34
N TYR A 295 13.55 -14.45 2.81
CA TYR A 295 14.85 -14.50 3.48
C TYR A 295 15.81 -13.38 3.09
N LEU A 296 15.42 -12.44 2.23
CA LEU A 296 16.33 -11.36 1.80
C LEU A 296 16.85 -10.45 2.93
N TRP A 297 16.35 -10.57 4.17
CA TRP A 297 16.67 -9.63 5.25
C TRP A 297 17.06 -10.25 6.61
N SER A 298 17.18 -11.57 6.76
CA SER A 298 17.79 -12.13 7.99
C SER A 298 19.32 -11.95 8.04
N GLY A 299 19.96 -11.47 6.96
CA GLY A 299 21.41 -11.37 6.82
C GLY A 299 22.05 -10.01 7.19
N TRP A 300 21.31 -9.06 7.76
CA TRP A 300 21.87 -7.79 8.27
C TRP A 300 22.06 -7.82 9.80
N TYR A 301 22.68 -8.90 10.30
CA TYR A 301 23.20 -9.03 11.67
C TYR A 301 24.59 -9.63 11.66
#